data_AF-A0A1F1K176-F1
#
_entry.id   AF-A0A1F1K176-F1
#
_cell.length_a   1.000
_cell.length_b   1.000
_cell.length_c   1.000
_cell.angle_alpha   90.00
_cell.angle_beta   90.00
_cell.angle_gamma   90.00
#
_symmetry.space_group_name_H-M   'P 1'
#
loop_
_entity.id
_entity.type
_entity.pdbx_description
1 polymer ?
#
loop_
_entity_poly.entity_id
_entity_poly.type
_entity_poly.pdbx_seq_one_letter_code
_entity_poly.pdbx_strand_id
1 'polypeptide(L)'
;MVAAAGPAHPVEHGHVHGYVTDKDAYLRRLRRVEGQVRGLARMVEEDAYCIDVLTQVSAVSSALEKVALGLLEDHLRTCVVDAARAGDEEAEALVREASAAIARLVRS
;
A
#
# COMPACT_ATOMS: atom_id res chain seq x y z
N MET A 1 -18.79 13.82 -4.01
CA MET A 1 -19.04 12.88 -5.12
C MET A 1 -17.90 12.98 -6.11
N VAL A 2 -16.79 12.28 -5.85
CA VAL A 2 -15.70 12.11 -6.81
C VAL A 2 -15.44 10.62 -6.88
N ALA A 3 -16.01 10.00 -7.91
CA ALA A 3 -15.68 8.63 -8.27
C ALA A 3 -14.38 8.68 -9.07
N ALA A 4 -13.27 8.29 -8.48
CA ALA A 4 -12.07 7.95 -9.23
C ALA A 4 -12.23 6.51 -9.71
N ALA A 5 -12.56 6.34 -10.99
CA ALA A 5 -12.51 5.05 -11.65
C ALA A 5 -11.05 4.64 -11.80
N GLY A 6 -10.59 3.71 -10.95
CA GLY A 6 -9.30 3.04 -11.14
C GLY A 6 -9.36 2.11 -12.37
N PRO A 7 -8.21 1.83 -13.02
CA PRO A 7 -8.20 1.01 -14.22
C PRO A 7 -8.64 -0.43 -13.92
N ALA A 8 -9.48 -0.98 -14.78
CA ALA A 8 -9.89 -2.37 -14.78
C ALA A 8 -8.69 -3.27 -15.10
N HIS A 9 -8.32 -4.16 -14.18
CA HIS A 9 -7.32 -5.21 -14.41
C HIS A 9 -8.04 -6.48 -14.88
N PRO A 10 -7.78 -6.99 -16.10
CA PRO A 10 -8.40 -8.21 -16.59
C PRO A 10 -7.40 -9.36 -16.48
N VAL A 11 -7.30 -10.00 -15.31
CA VAL A 11 -6.77 -11.37 -15.20
C VAL A 11 -7.43 -12.06 -14.00
N GLU A 12 -8.47 -12.85 -14.25
CA GLU A 12 -8.98 -13.82 -13.26
C GLU A 12 -8.10 -15.07 -13.29
N HIS A 13 -7.03 -15.05 -12.50
CA HIS A 13 -6.40 -16.28 -12.06
C HIS A 13 -6.72 -16.47 -10.59
N GLY A 14 -7.38 -17.59 -10.27
CA GLY A 14 -7.64 -18.04 -8.91
C GLY A 14 -6.34 -18.33 -8.17
N HIS A 15 -5.62 -17.28 -7.80
CA HIS A 15 -4.49 -17.38 -6.89
C HIS A 15 -5.06 -17.40 -5.48
N VAL A 16 -4.89 -18.56 -4.84
CA VAL A 16 -4.85 -18.71 -3.38
C VAL A 16 -4.26 -17.43 -2.81
N HIS A 17 -5.06 -16.70 -2.03
CA HIS A 17 -4.69 -15.41 -1.47
C HIS A 17 -3.24 -15.47 -0.93
N GLY A 18 -2.27 -14.97 -1.70
CA GLY A 18 -0.91 -14.64 -1.25
C GLY A 18 -0.96 -13.44 -0.30
N TYR A 19 -2.03 -13.37 0.48
CA TYR A 19 -2.39 -12.31 1.36
C TYR A 19 -1.55 -12.52 2.60
N VAL A 20 -0.43 -11.82 2.58
CA VAL A 20 0.18 -11.21 3.74
C VAL A 20 0.74 -12.24 4.74
N THR A 21 2.03 -12.52 4.59
CA THR A 21 2.89 -13.27 5.52
C THR A 21 2.65 -12.89 6.99
N ASP A 22 2.20 -11.65 7.26
CA ASP A 22 1.74 -11.19 8.58
C ASP A 22 0.53 -10.24 8.48
N LYS A 23 -0.66 -10.77 8.12
CA LYS A 23 -1.94 -10.02 8.07
C LYS A 23 -2.11 -9.08 9.26
N ASP A 24 -1.88 -9.63 10.46
CA ASP A 24 -2.13 -8.91 11.69
C ASP A 24 -1.18 -7.73 11.87
N ALA A 25 0.06 -7.81 11.39
CA ALA A 25 0.96 -6.65 11.41
C ALA A 25 0.48 -5.50 10.53
N TYR A 26 -0.05 -5.78 9.34
CA TYR A 26 -0.60 -4.72 8.50
C TYR A 26 -1.87 -4.12 9.10
N LEU A 27 -2.75 -4.95 9.65
CA LEU A 27 -3.92 -4.44 10.38
C LEU A 27 -3.51 -3.59 11.60
N ARG A 28 -2.47 -3.98 12.35
CA ARG A 28 -1.92 -3.17 13.45
C ARG A 28 -1.38 -1.82 12.97
N ARG A 29 -0.65 -1.80 11.84
CA ARG A 29 -0.13 -0.56 11.24
C ARG A 29 -1.26 0.36 10.76
N LEU A 30 -2.23 -0.19 10.04
CA LEU A 30 -3.40 0.54 9.54
C LEU A 30 -4.26 1.12 10.67
N ARG A 31 -4.50 0.37 11.75
CA ARG A 31 -5.20 0.87 12.95
C ARG A 31 -4.47 2.04 13.62
N ARG A 32 -3.13 2.03 13.60
CA ARG A 32 -2.32 3.17 14.09
C ARG A 32 -2.51 4.39 13.18
N VAL A 33 -2.44 4.20 11.86
CA VAL A 33 -2.68 5.27 10.87
C VAL A 33 -4.07 5.88 11.04
N GLU A 34 -5.10 5.06 11.21
CA GLU A 34 -6.47 5.51 11.51
C GLU A 34 -6.53 6.39 12.76
N GLY A 35 -5.83 5.99 13.83
CA GLY A 35 -5.70 6.79 15.05
C GLY A 35 -5.01 8.14 14.81
N GLN A 36 -3.98 8.19 13.96
CA GLN A 36 -3.30 9.43 13.59
C GLN A 36 -4.21 10.35 12.77
N VAL A 37 -4.99 9.81 11.83
CA VAL A 37 -5.96 10.59 11.03
C VAL A 37 -7.06 11.17 11.92
N ARG A 38 -7.57 10.42 12.91
CA ARG A 38 -8.46 10.98 13.93
C ARG A 38 -7.79 12.09 14.75
N GLY A 39 -6.50 11.94 15.05
CA GLY A 39 -5.71 12.98 15.70
C GLY A 39 -5.64 14.26 14.87
N LEU A 40 -5.39 14.16 13.57
CA LEU A 40 -5.39 15.28 12.63
C LEU A 40 -6.74 16.02 12.62
N ALA A 41 -7.86 15.27 12.58
CA ALA A 41 -9.19 15.88 12.62
C ALA A 41 -9.38 16.74 13.88
N ARG A 42 -9.01 16.21 15.06
CA ARG A 42 -9.06 16.97 16.32
C ARG A 42 -8.16 18.21 16.31
N MET A 43 -6.94 18.09 15.78
CA MET A 43 -6.04 19.25 15.68
C MET A 43 -6.66 20.38 14.84
N VAL A 44 -7.39 20.03 13.77
CA VAL A 44 -8.10 21.02 12.96
C VAL A 44 -9.31 21.59 13.71
N GLU A 45 -10.07 20.75 14.41
CA GLU A 45 -11.20 21.19 15.26
C GLU A 45 -10.76 22.13 16.39
N GLU A 46 -9.54 21.97 16.89
CA GLU A 46 -8.94 22.74 17.99
C GLU A 46 -8.13 23.96 17.51
N ASP A 47 -8.20 24.29 16.21
CA ASP A 47 -7.43 25.40 15.59
C ASP A 47 -5.91 25.31 15.89
N ALA A 48 -5.37 24.09 15.92
CA ALA A 48 -3.96 23.85 16.20
C ALA A 48 -3.05 24.52 15.16
N TYR A 49 -1.81 24.82 15.57
CA TYR A 49 -0.85 25.52 14.73
C TYR A 49 -0.59 24.75 13.42
N CYS A 50 -0.67 25.46 12.29
CA CYS A 50 -0.62 24.85 10.97
C CYS A 50 0.62 23.99 10.74
N ILE A 51 1.78 24.38 11.30
CA ILE A 51 3.03 23.61 11.14
C ILE A 51 2.96 22.27 11.88
N ASP A 52 2.29 22.21 13.03
CA ASP A 52 2.10 20.97 13.77
C ASP A 52 1.15 20.03 13.03
N VAL A 53 0.08 20.57 12.45
CA VAL A 53 -0.84 19.82 11.58
C VAL A 53 -0.08 19.24 10.38
N LEU A 54 0.71 20.06 9.67
CA LEU A 54 1.53 19.61 8.53
C LEU A 54 2.58 18.55 8.92
N THR A 55 3.14 18.66 10.13
CA THR A 55 4.07 17.67 10.67
C THR A 55 3.35 16.32 10.88
N GLN A 56 2.15 16.34 11.44
CA GLN A 56 1.36 15.12 11.61
C GLN A 56 0.87 14.54 10.28
N VAL A 57 0.51 15.37 9.29
CA VAL A 57 0.19 14.91 7.93
C VAL A 57 1.38 14.15 7.34
N SER A 58 2.58 14.72 7.43
CA SER A 58 3.81 14.05 6.97
C SER A 58 4.03 12.70 7.69
N ALA A 59 3.77 12.64 9.00
CA ALA A 59 3.91 11.41 9.78
C ALA A 59 2.92 10.31 9.34
N VAL A 60 1.68 10.70 8.97
CA VAL A 60 0.67 9.78 8.42
C VAL A 60 1.09 9.27 7.05
N SER A 61 1.54 10.16 6.16
CA SER A 61 2.02 9.79 4.82
C SER A 61 3.17 8.78 4.89
N SER A 62 4.19 9.03 5.72
CA SER A 62 5.30 8.09 5.90
C SER A 62 4.86 6.75 6.52
N ALA A 63 3.82 6.74 7.35
CA ALA A 63 3.29 5.49 7.91
C ALA A 63 2.55 4.65 6.84
N LEU A 64 1.80 5.30 5.96
CA LEU A 64 1.16 4.67 4.80
C LEU A 64 2.18 4.15 3.79
N GLU A 65 3.23 4.92 3.51
CA GLU A 65 4.32 4.50 2.63
C GLU A 65 4.98 3.21 3.13
N LYS A 66 5.26 3.11 4.44
CA LYS A 66 5.79 1.87 5.05
C LYS A 66 4.86 0.67 4.88
N VAL A 67 3.54 0.88 4.94
CA VAL A 67 2.55 -0.17 4.67
C VAL A 67 2.61 -0.60 3.21
N ALA A 68 2.65 0.35 2.28
CA ALA A 68 2.72 0.06 0.85
C ALA A 68 4.00 -0.69 0.47
N LEU A 69 5.15 -0.26 0.98
CA LEU A 69 6.44 -0.92 0.76
C LEU A 69 6.46 -2.35 1.30
N GLY A 70 5.89 -2.58 2.49
CA GLY A 70 5.78 -3.93 3.03
C GLY A 70 4.93 -4.85 2.14
N LEU A 71 3.74 -4.39 1.74
CA LEU A 71 2.84 -5.17 0.88
C LEU A 71 3.49 -5.53 -0.45
N LEU A 72 4.26 -4.60 -1.01
CA LEU A 72 5.05 -4.81 -2.21
C LEU A 72 6.16 -5.86 -1.99
N GLU A 73 6.93 -5.76 -0.89
CA GLU A 73 7.97 -6.73 -0.57
C GLU A 73 7.41 -8.14 -0.44
N ASP A 74 6.26 -8.29 0.23
CA ASP A 74 5.55 -9.56 0.34
C ASP A 74 5.12 -10.07 -1.04
N HIS A 75 4.54 -9.21 -1.89
CA HIS A 75 4.13 -9.58 -3.25
C HIS A 75 5.32 -10.03 -4.12
N LEU A 76 6.45 -9.32 -4.07
CA LEU A 76 7.66 -9.71 -4.78
C LEU A 76 8.20 -11.06 -4.27
N ARG A 77 8.17 -11.30 -2.95
CA ARG A 77 8.66 -12.55 -2.36
C ARG A 77 7.80 -13.76 -2.72
N THR A 78 6.47 -13.63 -2.69
CA THR A 78 5.59 -14.78 -2.92
C THR A 78 5.32 -14.98 -4.41
N CYS A 79 4.92 -13.92 -5.12
CA CYS A 79 4.44 -14.06 -6.49
C CYS A 79 5.59 -14.19 -7.49
N VAL A 80 6.67 -13.42 -7.34
CA VAL A 80 7.77 -13.44 -8.34
C VAL A 80 8.70 -14.64 -8.15
N VAL A 81 8.97 -15.06 -6.91
CA VAL A 81 9.82 -16.24 -6.65
C VAL A 81 9.15 -17.54 -7.07
N ASP A 82 7.83 -17.66 -6.84
CA ASP A 82 7.08 -18.84 -7.27
C ASP A 82 6.89 -18.86 -8.80
N ALA A 83 6.67 -17.70 -9.44
CA ALA A 83 6.59 -17.61 -10.89
C ALA A 83 7.93 -17.85 -11.61
N ALA A 84 9.05 -17.39 -11.03
CA ALA A 84 10.39 -17.71 -11.54
C ALA A 84 10.69 -19.21 -11.54
N ARG A 85 9.93 -20.02 -10.79
CA ARG A 85 10.01 -21.49 -10.83
C ARG A 85 9.04 -22.13 -11.83
N ALA A 86 8.02 -21.40 -12.30
CA ALA A 86 6.95 -21.89 -13.18
C ALA A 86 7.23 -21.62 -14.68
N GLY A 87 7.97 -20.56 -15.03
CA GLY A 87 8.40 -20.25 -16.39
C GLY A 87 8.60 -18.74 -16.65
N ASP A 88 9.41 -18.39 -17.65
CA ASP A 88 9.90 -17.01 -17.86
C ASP A 88 8.79 -15.98 -18.19
N GLU A 89 7.80 -16.33 -19.02
CA GLU A 89 6.76 -15.36 -19.44
C GLU A 89 5.80 -14.95 -18.31
N GLU A 90 5.46 -15.89 -17.43
CA GLU A 90 4.55 -15.67 -16.29
C GLU A 90 5.25 -14.86 -15.18
N ALA A 91 6.55 -15.14 -14.96
CA ALA A 91 7.41 -14.34 -14.09
C ALA A 91 7.54 -12.89 -14.59
N GLU A 92 7.77 -12.69 -15.89
CA GLU A 92 7.85 -11.36 -16.48
C GLU A 92 6.56 -10.55 -16.32
N ALA A 93 5.39 -11.17 -16.45
CA ALA A 93 4.10 -10.50 -16.29
C ALA A 93 3.92 -9.99 -14.86
N LEU A 94 4.25 -10.81 -13.85
CA LEU A 94 4.18 -10.45 -12.43
C LEU A 94 5.20 -9.37 -12.05
N VAL A 95 6.41 -9.43 -12.61
CA VAL A 95 7.43 -8.38 -12.42
C VAL A 95 6.95 -7.05 -12.98
N ARG A 96 6.30 -7.03 -14.16
CA ARG A 96 5.72 -5.80 -14.74
C ARG A 96 4.61 -5.22 -13.86
N GLU A 97 3.75 -6.07 -13.29
CA GLU A 97 2.69 -5.64 -12.36
C GLU A 97 3.28 -4.96 -11.10
N ALA A 98 4.22 -5.63 -10.45
CA ALA A 98 4.90 -5.10 -9.27
C ALA A 98 5.62 -3.78 -9.57
N SER A 99 6.32 -3.70 -10.71
CA SER A 99 7.00 -2.48 -11.16
C SER A 99 6.02 -1.32 -11.39
N ALA A 100 4.83 -1.59 -11.94
CA ALA A 100 3.79 -0.58 -12.13
C ALA A 100 3.20 -0.10 -10.79
N ALA A 101 3.04 -0.98 -9.81
CA ALA A 101 2.62 -0.62 -8.45
C ALA A 101 3.65 0.30 -7.76
N ILE A 102 4.94 -0.05 -7.83
CA ILE A 102 6.06 0.79 -7.35
C ILE A 102 6.02 2.16 -7.99
N ALA A 103 5.85 2.22 -9.30
CA ALA A 103 5.88 3.49 -10.03
C ALA A 103 4.75 4.43 -9.58
N ARG A 104 3.59 3.90 -9.16
CA ARG A 104 2.50 4.72 -8.58
C ARG A 104 2.85 5.24 -7.19
N LEU A 105 3.50 4.41 -6.36
CA LEU A 105 3.93 4.78 -5.01
C LEU A 105 5.01 5.87 -5.01
N VAL A 106 5.96 5.83 -5.95
CA VAL A 106 7.07 6.80 -6.03
C VAL A 106 6.62 8.17 -6.56
N ARG A 107 5.45 8.26 -7.20
CA ARG A 107 4.92 9.51 -7.79
C ARG A 107 3.95 10.27 -6.88
N SER A 108 3.61 9.73 -5.72
CA SER A 108 2.76 10.38 -4.70
C SER A 108 3.60 11.15 -3.69
#